data_AF-A0AAW1JYM5-F1
#
_entry.id   AF-A0AAW1JYM5-F1
#
_cell.length_a   1.000
_cell.length_b   1.000
_cell.length_c   1.000
_cell.angle_alpha   90.00
_cell.angle_beta   90.00
_cell.angle_gamma   90.00
#
_symmetry.space_group_name_H-M   'P 1'
#
loop_
_entity.id
_entity.type
_entity.pdbx_description
1 polymer ?
#
loop_
_entity_poly.entity_id
_entity_poly.type
_entity_poly.pdbx_seq_one_letter_code
_entity_poly.pdbx_strand_id
1 'polypeptide(L)'
;MALLGNMPEFVPTGDFNIYKERLEQYFITAGISDEEKVAVLITTLHSSVYTTLRNLCYPDDPSTFIMDIDTGSAVSAINYSTYLYH
;
A
#
# COMPACT_ATOMS: atom_id res chain seq x y z
N MET A 1 23.25 -22.02 5.36
CA MET A 1 22.08 -21.19 4.99
C MET A 1 22.34 -19.81 5.54
N ALA A 2 22.50 -18.81 4.68
CA ALA A 2 22.73 -17.44 5.14
C ALA A 2 21.45 -16.98 5.84
N LEU A 3 21.59 -16.46 7.07
CA LEU A 3 20.51 -15.78 7.76
C LEU A 3 20.25 -14.49 6.96
N LEU A 4 19.33 -14.52 6.01
CA LEU A 4 18.92 -13.33 5.28
C LEU A 4 18.32 -12.37 6.30
N GLY A 5 18.96 -11.22 6.49
CA GLY A 5 18.46 -10.18 7.38
C GLY A 5 17.04 -9.80 6.97
N ASN A 6 16.19 -9.53 7.96
CA ASN A 6 14.82 -9.10 7.69
C ASN A 6 14.83 -7.85 6.81
N MET A 7 14.06 -7.85 5.73
CA MET A 7 13.89 -6.68 4.87
C MET A 7 13.31 -5.54 5.74
N PRO A 8 13.98 -4.38 5.84
CA PRO A 8 13.44 -3.29 6.63
C PRO A 8 12.21 -2.69 5.96
N GLU A 9 11.29 -2.23 6.80
CA GLU A 9 10.04 -1.61 6.39
C GLU A 9 10.30 -0.36 5.52
N PHE A 10 9.50 -0.17 4.47
CA PHE A 10 9.58 1.05 3.67
C PHE A 10 9.06 2.26 4.46
N VAL A 11 9.89 3.29 4.59
CA VAL A 11 9.52 4.55 5.24
C VAL A 11 9.12 5.57 4.17
N PRO A 12 7.98 6.29 4.32
CA PRO A 12 7.50 7.27 3.35
C PRO A 12 8.48 8.41 3.03
N THR A 13 9.42 8.70 3.93
CA THR A 13 10.43 9.74 3.77
C THR A 13 11.66 9.27 2.98
N GLY A 14 11.75 7.97 2.65
CA GLY A 14 12.85 7.39 1.89
C GLY A 14 12.62 7.36 0.38
N ASP A 15 13.69 7.09 -0.36
CA ASP A 15 13.62 6.89 -1.81
C ASP A 15 13.05 5.49 -2.13
N PHE A 16 11.91 5.47 -2.81
CA PHE A 16 11.24 4.25 -3.22
C PHE A 16 12.09 3.42 -4.19
N ASN A 17 12.91 4.04 -5.05
CA ASN A 17 13.76 3.30 -5.99
C ASN A 17 14.84 2.50 -5.26
N ILE A 18 15.45 3.09 -4.24
CA ILE A 18 16.44 2.40 -3.40
C ILE A 18 15.78 1.25 -2.64
N TYR A 19 14.56 1.46 -2.12
CA TYR A 19 13.80 0.39 -1.48
C TYR A 19 13.48 -0.75 -2.45
N LYS A 20 13.03 -0.41 -3.66
CA LYS A 20 12.71 -1.36 -4.72
C LYS A 20 13.92 -2.22 -5.10
N GLU A 21 15.08 -1.61 -5.32
CA GLU A 21 16.31 -2.36 -5.65
C GLU A 21 16.66 -3.36 -4.54
N ARG A 22 16.56 -2.95 -3.27
CA ARG A 22 16.83 -3.83 -2.12
C ARG A 22 15.80 -4.96 -2.02
N LEU A 23 14.54 -4.68 -2.32
CA LEU A 23 13.47 -5.67 -2.34
C LEU A 23 13.68 -6.69 -3.47
N GLU A 24 14.13 -6.25 -4.64
CA GLU A 24 14.49 -7.14 -5.75
C GLU A 24 15.65 -8.07 -5.40
N GLN A 25 16.70 -7.55 -4.75
CA GLN A 25 17.78 -8.39 -4.23
C GLN A 25 17.31 -9.38 -3.16
N TYR A 26 16.35 -8.97 -2.32
CA TYR A 26 15.72 -9.85 -1.34
C TYR A 26 14.96 -11.00 -2.02
N PHE A 27 14.21 -10.73 -3.09
CA PHE A 27 13.53 -11.79 -3.85
C PHE A 27 14.49 -12.79 -4.48
N ILE A 28 15.60 -12.31 -5.05
CA ILE A 28 16.62 -13.16 -5.68
C ILE A 28 17.28 -14.07 -4.63
N THR A 29 17.61 -13.51 -3.48
CA THR A 29 18.32 -14.26 -2.41
C THR A 29 17.41 -15.22 -1.66
N ALA A 30 16.15 -14.86 -1.44
CA ALA A 30 15.16 -15.70 -0.77
C ALA A 30 14.51 -16.74 -1.70
N GLY A 31 14.71 -16.64 -3.03
CA GLY A 31 14.12 -17.57 -4.00
C GLY A 31 12.60 -17.45 -4.11
N ILE A 32 12.06 -16.24 -3.91
CA ILE A 32 10.62 -15.97 -3.87
C ILE A 32 10.04 -16.04 -5.28
N SER A 33 8.95 -16.80 -5.45
CA SER A 33 8.23 -16.91 -6.72
C SER A 33 7.48 -15.62 -7.07
N ASP A 34 7.21 -15.37 -8.34
CA ASP A 34 6.56 -14.12 -8.79
C ASP A 34 5.19 -13.86 -8.13
N GLU A 35 4.48 -14.94 -7.80
CA GLU A 35 3.18 -14.92 -7.12
C GLU A 35 3.30 -14.45 -5.66
N GLU A 36 4.41 -14.79 -5.00
CA GLU A 36 4.69 -14.47 -3.60
C GLU A 36 5.32 -13.07 -3.44
N LYS A 37 5.89 -12.50 -4.51
CA LYS A 37 6.49 -11.14 -4.49
C LYS A 37 5.48 -10.08 -4.05
N VAL A 38 4.24 -10.20 -4.50
CA VAL A 38 3.15 -9.27 -4.14
C VAL A 38 2.83 -9.36 -2.65
N ALA A 39 2.74 -10.58 -2.11
CA ALA A 39 2.48 -10.79 -0.69
C ALA A 39 3.61 -10.22 0.17
N VAL A 40 4.86 -10.47 -0.20
CA VAL A 40 6.03 -9.95 0.53
C VAL A 40 6.09 -8.43 0.45
N LEU A 41 5.81 -7.83 -0.71
CA LEU A 41 5.72 -6.38 -0.85
C LEU A 41 4.68 -5.81 0.12
N ILE A 42 3.47 -6.37 0.18
CA ILE A 42 2.41 -5.89 1.10
C ILE A 42 2.85 -5.97 2.57
N THR A 43 3.53 -7.05 2.96
CA THR A 43 3.98 -7.24 4.35
C THR A 43 5.18 -6.38 4.77
N THR A 44 5.94 -5.87 3.80
CA THR A 44 7.18 -5.10 4.05
C THR A 44 6.95 -3.59 3.97
N LEU A 45 5.75 -3.16 3.59
CA LEU A 45 5.38 -1.75 3.52
C LEU A 45 4.84 -1.23 4.85
N HIS A 46 5.10 0.04 5.11
CA HIS A 46 4.44 0.74 6.20
C HIS A 46 2.95 0.94 5.94
N SER A 47 2.15 0.94 7.01
CA SER A 47 0.68 1.07 6.97
C SER A 47 0.20 2.25 6.13
N SER A 48 0.88 3.39 6.20
CA SER A 48 0.52 4.57 5.38
C SER A 48 0.76 4.34 3.88
N VAL A 49 1.85 3.66 3.52
CA VAL A 49 2.23 3.40 2.12
C VAL A 49 1.34 2.32 1.51
N TYR A 50 0.99 1.30 2.30
CA TYR A 50 -0.02 0.34 1.90
C TYR A 50 -1.37 1.01 1.61
N THR A 51 -1.80 1.96 2.43
CA THR A 51 -3.02 2.74 2.19
C THR A 51 -2.94 3.51 0.88
N THR A 52 -1.82 4.17 0.60
CA THR A 52 -1.60 4.86 -0.68
C THR A 52 -1.68 3.91 -1.88
N LEU A 53 -1.02 2.75 -1.81
CA LEU A 53 -1.09 1.74 -2.88
C LEU A 53 -2.51 1.20 -3.05
N ARG A 54 -3.20 0.92 -1.95
CA ARG A 54 -4.60 0.45 -1.98
C ARG A 54 -5.51 1.46 -2.67
N ASN A 55 -5.38 2.74 -2.35
CA ASN A 55 -6.15 3.82 -2.97
C ASN A 55 -5.79 4.01 -4.45
N LEU A 56 -4.55 3.71 -4.86
CA LEU A 56 -4.13 3.75 -6.25
C LEU A 56 -4.69 2.57 -7.07
N CYS A 57 -4.70 1.37 -6.49
CA CYS A 57 -5.22 0.16 -7.14
C CYS A 57 -6.75 0.10 -7.15
N TYR A 58 -7.39 0.68 -6.14
CA TYR A 58 -8.84 0.77 -6.00
C TYR A 58 -9.23 2.22 -5.77
N PRO A 59 -9.12 3.07 -6.80
CA PRO A 59 -9.57 4.45 -6.70
C PRO A 59 -11.09 4.45 -6.55
N ASP A 60 -11.60 5.15 -5.54
CA ASP A 60 -13.01 5.51 -5.47
C ASP A 60 -13.35 6.41 -6.67
N ASP A 61 -14.56 6.29 -7.20
CA ASP A 61 -15.00 7.14 -8.31
C ASP A 61 -14.93 8.61 -7.86
N PRO A 62 -14.20 9.50 -8.58
CA PRO A 62 -14.02 10.89 -8.17
C PRO A 62 -15.35 11.66 -8.09
N SER A 63 -16.41 11.15 -8.74
CA SER A 63 -17.77 11.70 -8.67
C SER A 63 -18.44 11.51 -7.31
N THR A 64 -17.93 10.60 -6.48
CA THR A 64 -18.42 10.37 -5.11
C THR A 64 -17.67 11.19 -4.06
N PHE A 65 -16.70 12.00 -4.50
CA PHE A 65 -15.88 12.79 -3.60
C PHE A 65 -16.47 14.19 -3.43
N ILE A 66 -17.15 14.42 -2.31
CA ILE A 66 -17.64 15.75 -1.96
C ILE A 66 -16.46 16.53 -1.39
N MET A 67 -15.99 17.54 -2.13
CA MET A 67 -14.98 18.47 -1.63
C MET A 67 -15.60 19.30 -0.50
N ASP A 68 -15.08 19.17 0.73
CA ASP A 68 -15.41 20.08 1.82
C ASP A 68 -14.74 21.44 1.56
N ILE A 69 -15.55 22.42 1.15
CA ILE A 69 -15.09 23.74 0.67
C ILE A 69 -14.45 24.55 1.81
N ASP A 70 -14.68 24.18 3.07
CA ASP A 70 -14.22 24.96 4.23
C ASP A 70 -12.84 24.53 4.78
N THR A 71 -12.36 23.32 4.49
CA THR A 71 -11.07 22.82 5.03
C THR A 71 -10.06 22.34 3.99
N GLY A 72 -10.43 22.32 2.70
CA GLY A 72 -9.55 21.82 1.62
C GLY A 72 -9.16 20.35 1.78
N SER A 73 -9.88 19.63 2.65
CA SER A 73 -9.65 18.23 2.94
C SER A 73 -10.63 17.35 2.17
N ALA A 74 -10.08 16.22 1.79
CA ALA A 74 -10.59 15.37 0.77
C ALA A 74 -11.34 14.22 1.50
N VAL A 75 -12.68 14.29 1.63
CA VAL A 75 -13.49 13.28 2.34
C VAL A 75 -14.30 12.40 1.37
N SER A 76 -14.07 11.08 1.44
CA SER A 76 -14.83 10.08 0.67
C SER A 76 -16.26 9.97 1.22
N ALA A 77 -17.28 10.10 0.36
CA ALA A 77 -18.70 10.14 0.76
C ALA A 77 -19.33 8.75 0.99
N ILE A 78 -18.59 7.80 1.55
CA ILE A 78 -19.11 6.46 1.85
C ILE A 78 -19.53 6.36 3.32
N ASN A 79 -20.86 6.33 3.53
CA ASN A 79 -21.67 5.61 4.53
C ASN A 79 -22.85 6.52 4.90
N TYR A 80 -24.12 6.16 4.63
CA TYR A 80 -24.94 5.32 5.51
C TYR A 80 -26.11 4.63 4.77
N SER A 81 -25.90 3.74 3.80
CA SER A 81 -27.06 3.03 3.21
C SER A 81 -26.80 1.64 2.66
N THR A 82 -26.04 0.78 3.36
CA THR A 82 -26.04 -0.68 3.09
C THR A 82 -25.67 -1.51 4.33
N TYR A 83 -26.35 -1.30 5.46
CA TYR A 83 -26.40 -2.29 6.55
C TYR A 83 -27.83 -2.49 7.09
N LEU A 84 -28.82 -2.38 6.21
CA LEU A 84 -30.20 -2.80 6.49
C LEU A 84 -30.70 -3.68 5.34
N TYR A 85 -30.28 -4.94 5.37
CA TYR A 85 -31.05 -6.05 4.80
C TYR A 85 -31.00 -7.19 5.81
N HIS A 86 -31.92 -7.11 6.77
CA HIS A 86 -32.63 -8.26 7.32
C HIS A 86 -34.04 -8.22 6.72
#